data_AF-A0AAN8XHJ0-F1
#
_entry.id   AF-A0AAN8XHJ0-F1
#
_cell.length_a   1.000
_cell.length_b   1.000
_cell.length_c   1.000
_cell.angle_alpha   90.00
_cell.angle_beta   90.00
_cell.angle_gamma   90.00
#
_symmetry.space_group_name_H-M   'P 1'
#
loop_
_entity.id
_entity.type
_entity.pdbx_description
1 polymer ?
#
loop_
_entity_poly.entity_id
_entity_poly.type
_entity_poly.pdbx_seq_one_letter_code
_entity_poly.pdbx_strand_id
1 'polypeptide(L)'
;MKNKEKEVMERMEEDAKDLEKMASKQNLLHQKIDECTKKICDLGSLPSEAFDKYQNLATKQLFKKLEVANTELKKYSHVNKKALDQFISFSEQKEKLMARKEELDRGYDKIKELMNVLEHRKYEAIQFTFKQVSKYFTDVFKKLAPQGHAQLIMKSDREEESEQEEKGSVDNFTGVGIRVSFTGKNAEMREMNQLSGGQKSLVALGLIFAIQKCDPAPFYLFDEIDQALDAQHRKAVADMIHELSADAQFITTTFRPELLEHANKFYGVKFRNKVSHVECVSRDEAYDFVEDDTTHG
;
A
#
# COMPACT_ATOMS: atom_id res chain seq x y z
N MET A 1 38.16 101.72 71.10
CA MET A 1 36.90 101.21 70.50
C MET A 1 37.13 100.61 69.11
N LYS A 2 37.81 101.29 68.18
CA LYS A 2 38.03 100.82 66.79
C LYS A 2 38.67 99.43 66.58
N ASN A 3 39.58 98.97 67.45
CA ASN A 3 40.19 97.63 67.29
C ASN A 3 39.23 96.47 67.61
N LYS A 4 38.33 96.64 68.58
CA LYS A 4 37.32 95.61 68.91
C LYS A 4 36.26 95.50 67.82
N GLU A 5 35.90 96.62 67.19
CA GLU A 5 34.97 96.63 66.04
C GLU A 5 35.58 95.94 64.82
N LYS A 6 36.89 96.09 64.61
CA LYS A 6 37.59 95.43 63.50
C LYS A 6 37.72 93.91 63.70
N GLU A 7 38.04 93.44 64.90
CA GLU A 7 38.05 91.99 65.22
C GLU A 7 36.66 91.35 65.09
N VAL A 8 35.60 92.07 65.48
CA VAL A 8 34.21 91.58 65.31
C VAL A 8 33.85 91.53 63.83
N MET A 9 34.25 92.52 63.04
CA MET A 9 33.99 92.54 61.59
C MET A 9 34.74 91.42 60.85
N GLU A 10 36.00 91.14 61.21
CA GLU A 10 36.78 90.04 60.64
C GLU A 10 36.19 88.67 61.00
N ARG A 11 35.71 88.47 62.23
CA ARG A 11 34.96 87.25 62.62
C ARG A 11 33.64 87.10 61.86
N MET A 12 32.90 88.19 61.67
CA MET A 12 31.65 88.16 60.90
C MET A 12 31.89 87.81 59.42
N GLU A 13 33.01 88.27 58.83
CA GLU A 13 33.40 87.87 57.47
C GLU A 13 33.83 86.40 57.38
N GLU A 14 34.51 85.88 58.40
CA GLU A 14 34.91 84.46 58.47
C GLU A 14 33.68 83.56 58.60
N ASP A 15 32.76 83.89 59.52
CA ASP A 15 31.47 83.21 59.69
C ASP A 15 30.62 83.26 58.42
N ALA A 16 30.62 84.40 57.69
CA ALA A 16 29.89 84.54 56.43
C ALA A 16 30.46 83.65 55.32
N LYS A 17 31.79 83.55 55.19
CA LYS A 17 32.45 82.65 54.24
C LYS A 17 32.18 81.18 54.55
N ASP A 18 32.15 80.81 55.82
CA ASP A 18 31.84 79.44 56.22
C ASP A 18 30.36 79.10 56.02
N LEU A 19 29.45 80.06 56.26
CA LEU A 19 28.03 79.94 55.89
C LEU A 19 27.85 79.72 54.38
N GLU A 20 28.58 80.44 53.53
CA GLU A 20 28.52 80.29 52.06
C GLU A 20 29.05 78.92 51.60
N LYS A 21 30.14 78.44 52.21
CA LYS A 21 30.65 77.06 51.98
C LYS A 21 29.65 76.00 52.44
N MET A 22 28.99 76.21 53.58
CA MET A 22 27.95 75.28 54.05
C MET A 22 26.72 75.30 53.12
N ALA A 23 26.28 76.47 52.66
CA ALA A 23 25.15 76.61 51.74
C ALA A 23 25.43 75.98 50.37
N SER A 24 26.62 76.17 49.80
CA SER A 24 27.01 75.52 48.54
C SER A 24 27.12 73.99 48.69
N LYS A 25 27.67 73.50 49.81
CA LYS A 25 27.69 72.07 50.12
C LYS A 25 26.30 71.50 50.30
N GLN A 26 25.39 72.23 50.95
CA GLN A 26 24.00 71.84 51.13
C GLN A 26 23.28 71.74 49.77
N ASN A 27 23.44 72.73 48.89
CA ASN A 27 22.87 72.70 47.54
C ASN A 27 23.37 71.51 46.72
N LEU A 28 24.67 71.18 46.79
CA LEU A 28 25.22 70.01 46.10
C LEU A 28 24.65 68.69 46.64
N LEU A 29 24.43 68.61 47.97
CA LEU A 29 23.81 67.43 48.56
C LEU A 29 22.34 67.30 48.17
N HIS A 30 21.59 68.40 48.10
CA HIS A 30 20.22 68.39 47.60
C HIS A 30 20.14 67.92 46.14
N GLN A 31 21.02 68.43 45.26
CA GLN A 31 21.10 67.96 43.88
C GLN A 31 21.38 66.45 43.80
N LYS A 32 22.28 65.93 44.63
CA LYS A 32 22.56 64.47 44.69
C LYS A 32 21.37 63.66 45.19
N ILE A 33 20.59 64.19 46.13
CA ILE A 33 19.36 63.52 46.61
C ILE A 33 18.34 63.47 45.48
N ASP A 34 18.15 64.56 44.75
CA ASP A 34 17.20 64.62 43.63
C ASP A 34 17.59 63.65 42.51
N GLU A 35 18.88 63.57 42.16
CA GLU A 35 19.39 62.59 41.21
C GLU A 35 19.18 61.15 41.67
N CYS A 36 19.44 60.85 42.96
CA CYS A 36 19.20 59.53 43.52
C CYS A 36 17.72 59.17 43.48
N THR A 37 16.86 60.14 43.82
CA THR A 37 15.40 59.96 43.84
C THR A 37 14.88 59.67 42.43
N LYS A 38 15.38 60.39 41.43
CA LYS A 38 15.03 60.14 40.02
C LYS A 38 15.44 58.73 39.57
N LYS A 39 16.66 58.29 39.90
CA LYS A 39 17.13 56.93 39.58
C LYS A 39 16.28 55.85 40.26
N ILE A 40 15.80 56.09 41.48
CA ILE A 40 14.91 55.15 42.17
C ILE A 40 13.56 55.06 41.44
N CYS A 41 12.99 56.20 41.01
CA CYS A 41 11.75 56.21 40.25
C CYS A 41 11.87 55.48 38.90
N ASP A 42 12.99 55.66 38.19
CA ASP A 42 13.24 55.02 36.89
C ASP A 42 13.34 53.49 37.00
N LEU A 43 13.74 52.96 38.16
CA LEU A 43 13.80 51.51 38.44
C LEU A 43 12.41 50.87 38.65
N GLY A 44 11.36 51.67 38.77
CA GLY A 44 9.98 51.22 38.94
C GLY A 44 9.56 51.02 40.39
N SER A 45 8.33 50.53 40.58
CA SER A 45 7.75 50.33 41.91
C SER A 45 8.20 49.01 42.54
N LEU A 46 8.62 49.07 43.79
CA LEU A 46 8.98 47.89 44.58
C LEU A 46 7.73 47.11 45.01
N PRO A 47 7.75 45.77 44.97
CA PRO A 47 6.69 44.95 45.56
C PRO A 47 6.55 45.24 47.06
N SER A 48 5.32 45.19 47.58
CA SER A 48 5.02 45.45 49.00
C SER A 48 5.82 44.55 49.95
N GLU A 49 6.06 43.29 49.58
CA GLU A 49 6.88 42.35 50.36
C GLU A 49 8.36 42.77 50.51
N ALA A 50 8.87 43.61 49.61
CA ALA A 50 10.26 44.06 49.68
C ALA A 50 10.49 45.00 50.87
N PHE A 51 9.46 45.77 51.25
CA PHE A 51 9.53 46.63 52.43
C PHE A 51 9.64 45.78 53.70
N ASP A 52 8.77 44.79 53.89
CA ASP A 52 8.81 43.94 55.10
C ASP A 52 10.13 43.18 55.26
N LYS A 53 10.72 42.71 54.14
CA LYS A 53 11.92 41.86 54.14
C LYS A 53 13.24 42.63 54.30
N TYR A 54 13.30 43.89 53.88
CA TYR A 54 14.56 44.64 53.77
C TYR A 54 14.60 45.97 54.53
N GLN A 55 13.48 46.47 55.08
CA GLN A 55 13.41 47.76 55.78
C GLN A 55 14.33 47.86 57.01
N ASN A 56 14.50 46.75 57.75
CA ASN A 56 15.25 46.74 59.01
C ASN A 56 16.74 46.39 58.85
N LEU A 57 17.25 46.29 57.61
CA LEU A 57 18.63 45.90 57.34
C LEU A 57 19.56 47.11 57.23
N ALA A 58 20.75 47.00 57.80
CA ALA A 58 21.76 48.03 57.67
C ALA A 58 22.25 48.14 56.21
N THR A 59 22.61 49.35 55.77
CA THR A 59 23.06 49.63 54.39
C THR A 59 24.18 48.69 53.92
N LYS A 60 25.13 48.36 54.81
CA LYS A 60 26.24 47.44 54.52
C LYS A 60 25.78 46.00 54.25
N GLN A 61 24.72 45.54 54.92
CA GLN A 61 24.13 44.22 54.70
C GLN A 61 23.32 44.18 53.40
N LEU A 62 22.64 45.28 53.04
CA LEU A 62 21.94 45.42 51.76
C LEU A 62 22.92 45.34 50.58
N PHE A 63 24.06 46.03 50.65
CA PHE A 63 25.09 45.94 49.62
C PHE A 63 25.64 44.51 49.45
N LYS A 64 25.89 43.79 50.56
CA LYS A 64 26.34 42.40 50.49
C LYS A 64 25.29 41.48 49.84
N LYS A 65 24.00 41.66 50.15
CA LYS A 65 22.92 40.90 49.49
C LYS A 65 22.78 41.24 48.01
N LEU A 66 22.96 42.50 47.63
CA LEU A 66 22.95 42.95 46.24
C LEU A 66 24.11 42.33 45.45
N GLU A 67 25.30 42.24 46.05
CA GLU A 67 26.46 41.60 45.43
C GLU A 67 26.25 40.09 45.20
N VAL A 68 25.65 39.39 46.17
CA VAL A 68 25.26 37.98 46.02
C VAL A 68 24.22 37.83 44.91
N ALA A 69 23.18 38.66 44.89
CA ALA A 69 22.14 38.62 43.85
C ALA A 69 22.72 38.88 42.44
N ASN A 70 23.64 39.85 42.31
CA ASN A 70 24.33 40.13 41.05
C ASN A 70 25.25 38.98 40.63
N THR A 71 25.88 38.29 41.58
CA THR A 71 26.73 37.13 41.29
C THR A 71 25.87 35.95 40.81
N GLU A 72 24.72 35.71 41.42
CA GLU A 72 23.75 34.71 40.96
C GLU A 72 23.20 35.07 39.57
N LEU A 73 22.82 36.33 39.33
CA LEU A 73 22.39 36.80 38.01
C LEU A 73 23.44 36.57 36.92
N LYS A 74 24.73 36.78 37.22
CA LYS A 74 25.83 36.54 36.28
C LYS A 74 25.96 35.07 35.88
N LYS A 75 25.60 34.11 36.75
CA LYS A 75 25.61 32.67 36.40
C LYS A 75 24.57 32.34 35.32
N TYR A 76 23.48 33.11 35.28
CA TYR A 76 22.38 32.95 34.31
C TYR A 76 22.47 33.96 33.15
N SER A 77 23.69 34.35 32.73
CA SER A 77 23.90 35.32 31.65
C SER A 77 23.37 34.86 30.29
N HIS A 78 23.32 33.54 30.05
CA HIS A 78 22.95 32.93 28.77
C HIS A 78 21.57 32.26 28.79
N VAL A 79 20.57 32.91 29.38
CA VAL A 79 19.20 32.39 29.39
C VAL A 79 18.51 32.64 28.04
N ASN A 80 17.98 31.58 27.45
CA ASN A 80 17.15 31.67 26.25
C ASN A 80 15.79 32.30 26.58
N LYS A 81 15.64 33.59 26.26
CA LYS A 81 14.40 34.35 26.47
C LYS A 81 13.22 33.85 25.62
N LYS A 82 13.48 33.10 24.54
CA LYS A 82 12.46 32.51 23.65
C LYS A 82 12.07 31.07 24.05
N ALA A 83 12.63 30.54 25.14
CA ALA A 83 12.40 29.15 25.53
C ALA A 83 10.92 28.85 25.77
N LEU A 84 10.16 29.80 26.33
CA LEU A 84 8.74 29.64 26.58
C LEU A 84 7.95 29.52 25.26
N ASP A 85 8.16 30.45 24.33
CA ASP A 85 7.48 30.44 23.03
C ASP A 85 7.83 29.18 22.21
N GLN A 86 9.11 28.79 22.22
CA GLN A 86 9.58 27.56 21.56
C GLN A 86 8.97 26.31 22.20
N PHE A 87 8.88 26.26 23.53
CA PHE A 87 8.27 25.15 24.24
C PHE A 87 6.80 24.99 23.87
N ILE A 88 6.03 26.09 23.84
CA ILE A 88 4.62 26.06 23.45
C ILE A 88 4.48 25.58 22.00
N SER A 89 5.24 26.17 21.06
CA SER A 89 5.18 25.82 19.64
C SER A 89 5.57 24.36 19.37
N PHE A 90 6.67 23.88 19.97
CA PHE A 90 7.11 22.50 19.80
C PHE A 90 6.21 21.49 20.50
N SER A 91 5.56 21.86 21.61
CA SER A 91 4.58 21.00 22.29
C SER A 91 3.36 20.78 21.40
N GLU A 92 2.84 21.84 20.78
CA GLU A 92 1.72 21.74 19.83
C GLU A 92 2.10 20.93 18.59
N GLN A 93 3.31 21.12 18.06
CA GLN A 93 3.81 20.34 16.92
C GLN A 93 3.97 18.86 17.28
N LYS A 94 4.46 18.55 18.48
CA LYS A 94 4.57 17.18 18.98
C LYS A 94 3.20 16.52 19.05
N GLU A 95 2.21 17.21 19.59
CA GLU A 95 0.84 16.67 19.70
C GLU A 95 0.25 16.35 18.33
N LYS A 96 0.40 17.25 17.35
CA LYS A 96 -0.02 17.01 15.96
C LYS A 96 0.68 15.80 15.33
N LEU A 97 1.99 15.65 15.56
CA LEU A 97 2.75 14.51 15.05
C LEU A 97 2.35 13.20 15.71
N MET A 98 2.05 13.20 17.02
CA MET A 98 1.56 12.00 17.71
C MET A 98 0.18 11.60 17.18
N ALA A 99 -0.74 12.54 17.00
CA ALA A 99 -2.05 12.26 16.42
C ALA A 99 -1.95 11.64 15.01
N ARG A 100 -1.06 12.19 14.17
CA ARG A 100 -0.80 11.66 12.82
C ARG A 100 -0.17 10.27 12.85
N LYS A 101 0.73 10.01 13.81
CA LYS A 101 1.31 8.67 14.01
C LYS A 101 0.23 7.66 14.35
N GLU A 102 -0.63 7.97 15.32
CA GLU A 102 -1.72 7.07 15.70
C GLU A 102 -2.70 6.81 14.55
N GLU A 103 -2.96 7.82 13.72
CA GLU A 103 -3.76 7.65 12.50
C GLU A 103 -3.09 6.70 11.50
N LEU A 104 -1.78 6.85 11.29
CA LEU A 104 -1.01 5.96 10.43
C LEU A 104 -0.97 4.53 10.96
N ASP A 105 -0.78 4.35 12.26
CA ASP A 105 -0.76 3.03 12.90
C ASP A 105 -2.14 2.34 12.74
N ARG A 106 -3.24 3.07 12.98
CA ARG A 106 -4.61 2.57 12.70
C ARG A 106 -4.82 2.25 11.21
N GLY A 107 -4.26 3.06 10.31
CA GLY A 107 -4.33 2.84 8.87
C GLY A 107 -3.59 1.56 8.46
N TYR A 108 -2.41 1.33 9.01
CA TYR A 108 -1.62 0.12 8.80
C TYR A 108 -2.37 -1.14 9.23
N ASP A 109 -2.98 -1.11 10.42
CA ASP A 109 -3.76 -2.26 10.93
C ASP A 109 -4.96 -2.58 10.01
N LYS A 110 -5.67 -1.56 9.52
CA LYS A 110 -6.78 -1.73 8.57
C LYS A 110 -6.32 -2.32 7.24
N ILE A 111 -5.16 -1.88 6.72
CA ILE A 111 -4.60 -2.43 5.49
C ILE A 111 -4.24 -3.90 5.68
N LYS A 112 -3.65 -4.25 6.84
CA LYS A 112 -3.31 -5.63 7.17
C LYS A 112 -4.56 -6.51 7.30
N GLU A 113 -5.62 -6.01 7.92
CA GLU A 113 -6.90 -6.70 7.99
C GLU A 113 -7.50 -6.93 6.59
N LEU A 114 -7.53 -5.89 5.75
CA LEU A 114 -8.01 -5.99 4.38
C LEU A 114 -7.20 -7.00 3.57
N MET A 115 -5.88 -7.03 3.73
CA MET A 115 -5.01 -7.99 3.06
C MET A 115 -5.39 -9.43 3.43
N ASN A 116 -5.61 -9.72 4.72
CA ASN A 116 -6.04 -11.04 5.17
C ASN A 116 -7.41 -11.44 4.59
N VAL A 117 -8.35 -10.51 4.52
CA VAL A 117 -9.68 -10.75 3.92
C VAL A 117 -9.56 -11.06 2.42
N LEU A 118 -8.72 -10.31 1.70
CA LEU A 118 -8.47 -10.54 0.28
C LEU A 118 -7.76 -11.88 0.02
N GLU A 119 -6.80 -12.26 0.88
CA GLU A 119 -6.15 -13.57 0.78
C GLU A 119 -7.14 -14.72 0.99
N HIS A 120 -8.01 -14.62 1.99
CA HIS A 120 -9.03 -15.62 2.24
C HIS A 120 -10.01 -15.74 1.05
N ARG A 121 -10.49 -14.59 0.54
CA ARG A 121 -11.37 -14.56 -0.64
C ARG A 121 -10.68 -15.13 -1.89
N LYS A 122 -9.39 -14.86 -2.07
CA LYS A 122 -8.57 -15.43 -3.16
C LYS A 122 -8.52 -16.95 -3.04
N TYR A 123 -8.26 -17.47 -1.83
CA TYR A 123 -8.20 -18.90 -1.57
C TYR A 123 -9.53 -19.61 -1.86
N GLU A 124 -10.64 -19.07 -1.33
CA GLU A 124 -11.99 -19.61 -1.60
C GLU A 124 -12.32 -19.60 -3.09
N ALA A 125 -12.00 -18.50 -3.80
CA ALA A 125 -12.24 -18.40 -5.24
C ALA A 125 -11.43 -19.45 -6.04
N ILE A 126 -10.17 -19.70 -5.67
CA ILE A 126 -9.34 -20.74 -6.31
C ILE A 126 -9.91 -22.14 -6.04
N GLN A 127 -10.26 -22.44 -4.79
CA GLN A 127 -10.85 -23.75 -4.48
C GLN A 127 -12.18 -23.98 -5.19
N PHE A 128 -13.03 -22.95 -5.23
CA PHE A 128 -14.33 -23.02 -5.90
C PHE A 128 -14.17 -23.21 -7.41
N THR A 129 -13.32 -22.40 -8.06
CA THR A 129 -13.06 -22.52 -9.50
C THR A 129 -12.42 -23.87 -9.83
N PHE A 130 -11.45 -24.34 -9.06
CA PHE A 130 -10.83 -25.65 -9.25
C PHE A 130 -11.86 -26.79 -9.15
N LYS A 131 -12.74 -26.75 -8.14
CA LYS A 131 -13.80 -27.75 -7.96
C LYS A 131 -14.78 -27.75 -9.13
N GLN A 132 -15.16 -26.57 -9.63
CA GLN A 132 -16.02 -26.45 -10.80
C GLN A 132 -15.35 -26.99 -12.07
N VAL A 133 -14.13 -26.54 -12.37
CA VAL A 133 -13.37 -26.99 -13.55
C VAL A 133 -13.11 -28.50 -13.48
N SER A 134 -12.78 -29.05 -12.31
CA SER A 134 -12.57 -30.49 -12.12
C SER A 134 -13.85 -31.29 -12.41
N LYS A 135 -15.02 -30.82 -11.94
CA LYS A 135 -16.31 -31.44 -12.25
C LYS A 135 -16.61 -31.39 -13.75
N TYR A 136 -16.51 -30.22 -14.37
CA TYR A 136 -16.77 -30.08 -15.80
C TYR A 136 -15.77 -30.87 -16.65
N PHE A 137 -14.52 -30.98 -16.22
CA PHE A 137 -13.51 -31.77 -16.90
C PHE A 137 -13.86 -33.25 -16.91
N THR A 138 -14.30 -33.82 -15.79
CA THR A 138 -14.77 -35.21 -15.75
C THR A 138 -16.00 -35.41 -16.65
N ASP A 139 -16.95 -34.48 -16.64
CA ASP A 139 -18.17 -34.57 -17.44
C ASP A 139 -17.90 -34.45 -18.95
N VAL A 140 -17.08 -33.48 -19.35
CA VAL A 140 -16.68 -33.26 -20.74
C VAL A 140 -15.83 -34.42 -21.25
N PHE A 141 -14.84 -34.88 -20.47
CA PHE A 141 -13.99 -35.98 -20.88
C PHE A 141 -14.78 -37.27 -21.08
N LYS A 142 -15.79 -37.53 -20.23
CA LYS A 142 -16.69 -38.68 -20.39
C LYS A 142 -17.55 -38.59 -21.67
N LYS A 143 -17.92 -37.39 -22.12
CA LYS A 143 -18.59 -37.20 -23.42
C LYS A 143 -17.64 -37.45 -24.59
N LEU A 144 -16.40 -36.94 -24.52
CA LEU A 144 -15.39 -37.11 -25.57
C LEU A 144 -14.86 -38.54 -25.68
N ALA A 145 -14.71 -39.23 -24.55
CA ALA A 145 -14.26 -40.62 -24.47
C ALA A 145 -15.20 -41.40 -23.52
N PRO A 146 -16.24 -42.07 -24.05
CA PRO A 146 -17.26 -42.76 -23.22
C PRO A 146 -16.72 -43.83 -22.27
N GLN A 147 -15.61 -44.47 -22.65
CA GLN A 147 -14.92 -45.50 -21.85
C GLN A 147 -13.80 -44.93 -20.97
N GLY A 148 -13.53 -43.64 -21.09
CA GLY A 148 -12.46 -42.95 -20.37
C GLY A 148 -12.92 -42.33 -19.05
N HIS A 149 -11.96 -42.04 -18.19
CA HIS A 149 -12.14 -41.26 -16.98
C HIS A 149 -10.96 -40.32 -16.78
N ALA A 150 -11.22 -39.07 -16.38
CA ALA A 150 -10.21 -38.07 -16.16
C ALA A 150 -10.51 -37.24 -14.92
N GLN A 151 -9.47 -36.90 -14.18
CA GLN A 151 -9.55 -36.12 -12.95
C GLN A 151 -8.39 -35.13 -12.85
N LEU A 152 -8.69 -33.93 -12.34
CA LEU A 152 -7.69 -32.94 -11.95
C LEU A 152 -7.32 -33.13 -10.48
N ILE A 153 -6.03 -33.08 -10.19
CA ILE A 153 -5.47 -33.22 -8.85
C ILE A 153 -4.67 -31.95 -8.55
N MET A 154 -5.02 -31.29 -7.46
CA MET A 154 -4.28 -30.14 -6.97
C MET A 154 -3.00 -30.65 -6.29
N LYS A 155 -1.83 -30.18 -6.73
CA LYS A 155 -0.54 -30.50 -6.13
C LYS A 155 -0.18 -29.43 -5.09
N SER A 156 0.34 -29.87 -3.95
CA SER A 156 0.83 -29.00 -2.88
C SER A 156 2.20 -29.47 -2.41
N ASP A 157 3.10 -28.54 -2.08
CA ASP A 157 4.47 -28.85 -1.64
C ASP A 157 4.51 -29.59 -0.29
N ARG A 158 3.42 -29.57 0.47
CA ARG A 158 3.25 -30.40 1.68
C ARG A 158 2.58 -31.73 1.32
N GLU A 159 3.29 -32.57 0.60
CA GLU A 159 3.00 -34.01 0.64
C GLU A 159 3.49 -34.51 2.02
N GLU A 160 2.55 -34.97 2.86
CA GLU A 160 2.77 -35.85 4.05
C GLU A 160 2.90 -35.29 5.48
N GLU A 161 2.57 -34.04 5.81
CA GLU A 161 2.50 -33.66 7.25
C GLU A 161 1.16 -33.06 7.68
N SER A 162 0.37 -33.95 8.31
CA SER A 162 -0.68 -33.72 9.29
C SER A 162 -1.99 -33.06 8.85
N GLU A 163 -3.08 -33.76 9.19
CA GLU A 163 -4.46 -33.29 9.31
C GLU A 163 -4.61 -32.19 10.37
N GLN A 164 -3.84 -31.10 10.25
CA GLN A 164 -4.05 -29.91 11.05
C GLN A 164 -4.35 -28.75 10.12
N GLU A 165 -5.49 -28.14 10.39
CA GLU A 165 -6.14 -27.02 9.72
C GLU A 165 -5.28 -25.74 9.74
N GLU A 166 -4.08 -25.79 9.16
CA GLU A 166 -3.24 -24.62 9.00
C GLU A 166 -3.68 -23.86 7.75
N LYS A 167 -4.56 -22.88 7.98
CA LYS A 167 -4.81 -21.68 7.18
C LYS A 167 -4.35 -21.82 5.73
N GLY A 168 -5.25 -22.28 4.87
CA GLY A 168 -5.02 -22.38 3.44
C GLY A 168 -4.54 -21.05 2.85
N SER A 169 -3.23 -20.92 2.70
CA SER A 169 -2.64 -19.89 1.83
C SER A 169 -2.52 -20.48 0.44
N VAL A 170 -2.79 -19.65 -0.56
CA VAL A 170 -2.64 -20.00 -1.98
C VAL A 170 -1.21 -20.41 -2.32
N ASP A 171 -0.24 -19.96 -1.52
CA ASP A 171 1.18 -20.27 -1.70
C ASP A 171 1.51 -21.75 -1.44
N ASN A 172 0.58 -22.52 -0.87
CA ASN A 172 0.74 -23.95 -0.66
C ASN A 172 0.54 -24.77 -1.95
N PHE A 173 -0.02 -24.17 -3.01
CA PHE A 173 -0.29 -24.87 -4.27
C PHE A 173 0.90 -24.74 -5.23
N THR A 174 1.39 -25.89 -5.70
CA THR A 174 2.57 -25.96 -6.58
C THR A 174 2.19 -26.16 -8.04
N GLY A 175 0.99 -26.68 -8.29
CA GLY A 175 0.47 -26.87 -9.61
C GLY A 175 -0.76 -27.77 -9.65
N VAL A 176 -1.14 -28.17 -10.86
CA VAL A 176 -2.26 -29.08 -11.11
C VAL A 176 -1.73 -30.27 -11.90
N GLY A 177 -1.95 -31.47 -11.36
CA GLY A 177 -1.75 -32.74 -12.05
C GLY A 177 -3.02 -33.19 -12.77
N ILE A 178 -2.85 -33.88 -13.90
CA ILE A 178 -3.94 -34.50 -14.64
C ILE A 178 -3.71 -36.01 -14.63
N ARG A 179 -4.70 -36.77 -14.17
CA ARG A 179 -4.72 -38.23 -14.22
C ARG A 179 -5.84 -38.71 -15.11
N VAL A 180 -5.53 -39.55 -16.09
CA VAL A 180 -6.51 -40.01 -17.08
C VAL A 180 -6.40 -41.50 -17.36
N SER A 181 -7.51 -42.13 -17.68
CA SER A 181 -7.63 -43.50 -18.15
C SER A 181 -8.54 -43.53 -19.38
N PHE A 182 -8.16 -44.30 -20.40
CA PHE A 182 -8.94 -44.47 -21.63
C PHE A 182 -9.59 -45.87 -21.75
N THR A 183 -9.20 -46.81 -20.90
CA THR A 183 -9.55 -48.24 -21.02
C THR A 183 -10.48 -48.73 -19.90
N GLY A 184 -11.37 -47.86 -19.41
CA GLY A 184 -12.37 -48.18 -18.39
C GLY A 184 -12.04 -47.68 -16.97
N LYS A 185 -13.05 -47.70 -16.10
CA LYS A 185 -12.99 -47.15 -14.72
C LYS A 185 -11.99 -47.83 -13.77
N ASN A 186 -11.64 -49.09 -14.04
CA ASN A 186 -10.72 -49.88 -13.19
C ASN A 186 -9.30 -49.96 -13.77
N ALA A 187 -9.03 -49.29 -14.89
CA ALA A 187 -7.68 -49.24 -15.46
C ALA A 187 -6.83 -48.17 -14.76
N GLU A 188 -5.53 -48.44 -14.64
CA GLU A 188 -4.58 -47.52 -14.01
C GLU A 188 -4.62 -46.14 -14.67
N MET A 189 -4.81 -45.11 -13.84
CA MET A 189 -4.73 -43.74 -14.33
C MET A 189 -3.29 -43.40 -14.65
N ARG A 190 -3.06 -42.95 -15.88
CA ARG A 190 -1.76 -42.58 -16.40
C ARG A 190 -1.54 -41.07 -16.30
N GLU A 191 -0.29 -40.69 -16.12
CA GLU A 191 0.12 -39.29 -16.25
C GLU A 191 0.23 -38.89 -17.73
N MET A 192 0.14 -37.58 -17.99
CA MET A 192 0.15 -37.02 -19.34
C MET A 192 1.31 -37.53 -20.20
N ASN A 193 2.51 -37.71 -19.62
CA ASN A 193 3.70 -38.14 -20.36
C ASN A 193 3.58 -39.54 -20.98
N GLN A 194 2.71 -40.40 -20.42
CA GLN A 194 2.53 -41.80 -20.82
C GLN A 194 1.45 -41.99 -21.90
N LEU A 195 0.87 -40.91 -22.41
CA LEU A 195 -0.22 -40.93 -23.40
C LEU A 195 0.30 -40.76 -24.84
N SER A 196 -0.47 -41.28 -25.81
CA SER A 196 -0.21 -41.06 -27.24
C SER A 196 -0.51 -39.61 -27.65
N GLY A 197 -0.01 -39.16 -28.81
CA GLY A 197 -0.23 -37.79 -29.30
C GLY A 197 -1.72 -37.42 -29.44
N GLY A 198 -2.53 -38.31 -29.99
CA GLY A 198 -3.98 -38.11 -30.10
C GLY A 198 -4.69 -38.08 -28.75
N GLN A 199 -4.27 -38.95 -27.81
CA GLN A 199 -4.80 -38.95 -26.44
C GLN A 199 -4.46 -37.65 -25.69
N LYS A 200 -3.22 -37.16 -25.83
CA LYS A 200 -2.80 -35.86 -25.27
C LYS A 200 -3.65 -34.72 -25.81
N SER A 201 -3.90 -34.71 -27.12
CA SER A 201 -4.72 -33.70 -27.77
C SER A 201 -6.17 -33.72 -27.27
N LEU A 202 -6.75 -34.92 -27.08
CA LEU A 202 -8.10 -35.06 -26.53
C LEU A 202 -8.20 -34.59 -25.07
N VAL A 203 -7.20 -34.90 -24.24
CA VAL A 203 -7.13 -34.43 -22.85
C VAL A 203 -7.04 -32.90 -22.80
N ALA A 204 -6.22 -32.30 -23.66
CA ALA A 204 -6.08 -30.84 -23.75
C ALA A 204 -7.40 -30.17 -24.18
N LEU A 205 -8.06 -30.69 -25.22
CA LEU A 205 -9.37 -30.21 -25.65
C LEU A 205 -10.43 -30.36 -24.56
N GLY A 206 -10.44 -31.49 -23.86
CA GLY A 206 -11.33 -31.73 -22.72
C GLY A 206 -11.14 -30.70 -21.60
N LEU A 207 -9.89 -30.31 -21.32
CA LEU A 207 -9.59 -29.28 -20.33
C LEU A 207 -10.03 -27.89 -20.79
N ILE A 208 -9.78 -27.54 -22.06
CA ILE A 208 -10.20 -26.27 -22.64
C ILE A 208 -11.73 -26.15 -22.56
N PHE A 209 -12.48 -27.14 -23.05
CA PHE A 209 -13.94 -27.14 -22.97
C PHE A 209 -14.47 -27.10 -21.52
N ALA A 210 -13.78 -27.72 -20.56
CA ALA A 210 -14.15 -27.65 -19.15
C ALA A 210 -13.99 -26.24 -18.56
N ILE A 211 -12.91 -25.55 -18.93
CA ILE A 211 -12.68 -24.15 -18.55
C ILE A 211 -13.73 -23.25 -19.22
N GLN A 212 -14.01 -23.46 -20.50
CA GLN A 212 -15.05 -22.71 -21.24
C GLN A 212 -16.45 -22.88 -20.63
N LYS A 213 -16.80 -24.08 -20.16
CA LYS A 213 -18.08 -24.30 -19.45
C LYS A 213 -18.12 -23.61 -18.08
N CYS A 214 -16.96 -23.40 -17.44
CA CYS A 214 -16.88 -22.70 -16.17
C CYS A 214 -16.94 -21.17 -16.35
N ASP A 215 -16.32 -20.64 -17.39
CA ASP A 215 -16.25 -19.22 -17.71
C ASP A 215 -16.34 -19.03 -19.24
N PRO A 216 -17.56 -18.86 -19.80
CA PRO A 216 -17.76 -18.77 -21.23
C PRO A 216 -17.27 -17.43 -21.77
N ALA A 217 -16.49 -17.49 -22.85
CA ALA A 217 -15.97 -16.35 -23.59
C ALA A 217 -16.87 -16.05 -24.79
N PRO A 218 -16.89 -14.80 -25.29
CA PRO A 218 -17.78 -14.41 -26.38
C PRO A 218 -17.47 -15.13 -27.71
N PHE A 219 -16.21 -15.50 -27.96
CA PHE A 219 -15.82 -16.26 -29.14
C PHE A 219 -14.61 -17.16 -28.90
N TYR A 220 -14.50 -18.21 -29.73
CA TYR A 220 -13.41 -19.17 -29.74
C TYR A 220 -12.92 -19.41 -31.17
N LEU A 221 -11.59 -19.41 -31.35
CA LEU A 221 -10.92 -19.74 -32.60
C LEU A 221 -10.08 -21.00 -32.40
N PHE A 222 -10.39 -22.05 -33.15
CA PHE A 222 -9.64 -23.30 -33.17
C PHE A 222 -8.92 -23.47 -34.50
N ASP A 223 -7.61 -23.68 -34.44
CA ASP A 223 -6.77 -23.86 -35.62
C ASP A 223 -6.33 -25.33 -35.72
N GLU A 224 -6.84 -26.06 -36.71
CA GLU A 224 -6.49 -27.46 -37.02
C GLU A 224 -6.45 -28.43 -35.82
N ILE A 225 -7.35 -28.23 -34.85
CA ILE A 225 -7.36 -28.97 -33.57
C ILE A 225 -7.62 -30.48 -33.70
N ASP A 226 -8.06 -30.91 -34.87
CA ASP A 226 -8.55 -32.24 -35.19
C ASP A 226 -7.54 -33.09 -35.96
N GLN A 227 -6.38 -32.54 -36.33
CA GLN A 227 -5.35 -33.22 -37.11
C GLN A 227 -4.83 -34.49 -36.42
N ALA A 228 -4.70 -34.47 -35.09
CA ALA A 228 -4.18 -35.57 -34.28
C ALA A 228 -5.26 -36.55 -33.78
N LEU A 229 -6.54 -36.34 -34.15
CA LEU A 229 -7.68 -37.11 -33.67
C LEU A 229 -8.17 -38.12 -34.72
N ASP A 230 -8.59 -39.30 -34.26
CA ASP A 230 -9.27 -40.27 -35.12
C ASP A 230 -10.70 -39.81 -35.47
N ALA A 231 -11.35 -40.48 -36.43
CA ALA A 231 -12.68 -40.09 -36.91
C ALA A 231 -13.75 -40.11 -35.80
N GLN A 232 -13.66 -41.05 -34.85
CA GLN A 232 -14.62 -41.17 -33.75
C GLN A 232 -14.51 -39.98 -32.79
N HIS A 233 -13.29 -39.62 -32.38
CA HIS A 233 -13.06 -38.47 -31.49
C HIS A 233 -13.30 -37.14 -32.21
N ARG A 234 -13.00 -37.03 -33.53
CA ARG A 234 -13.35 -35.86 -34.34
C ARG A 234 -14.85 -35.59 -34.33
N LYS A 235 -15.67 -36.62 -34.55
CA LYS A 235 -17.12 -36.50 -34.46
C LYS A 235 -17.58 -36.05 -33.07
N ALA A 236 -17.05 -36.65 -32.01
CA ALA A 236 -17.40 -36.26 -30.64
C ALA A 236 -17.03 -34.80 -30.32
N VAL A 237 -15.91 -34.30 -30.84
CA VAL A 237 -15.51 -32.89 -30.73
C VAL A 237 -16.46 -31.99 -31.52
N ALA A 238 -16.82 -32.36 -32.75
CA ALA A 238 -17.76 -31.60 -33.58
C ALA A 238 -19.14 -31.49 -32.91
N ASP A 239 -19.67 -32.58 -32.36
CA ASP A 239 -20.93 -32.59 -31.62
C ASP A 239 -20.88 -31.71 -30.37
N MET A 240 -19.74 -31.70 -29.65
CA MET A 240 -19.54 -30.84 -28.49
C MET A 240 -19.49 -29.36 -28.86
N ILE A 241 -18.77 -29.00 -29.94
CA ILE A 241 -18.71 -27.62 -30.43
C ILE A 241 -20.10 -27.16 -30.85
N HIS A 242 -20.90 -28.03 -31.48
CA HIS A 242 -22.28 -27.71 -31.83
C HIS A 242 -23.14 -27.43 -30.58
N GLU A 243 -23.06 -28.26 -29.53
CA GLU A 243 -23.75 -28.01 -28.25
C GLU A 243 -23.36 -26.66 -27.64
N LEU A 244 -22.06 -26.35 -27.63
CA LEU A 244 -21.53 -25.11 -27.05
C LEU A 244 -21.80 -23.87 -27.92
N SER A 245 -22.03 -24.04 -29.22
CA SER A 245 -22.26 -22.92 -30.16
C SER A 245 -23.54 -22.14 -29.90
N ALA A 246 -24.44 -22.68 -29.07
CA ALA A 246 -25.63 -21.97 -28.63
C ALA A 246 -25.30 -20.75 -27.74
N ASP A 247 -24.22 -20.83 -26.96
CA ASP A 247 -23.86 -19.81 -25.96
C ASP A 247 -22.63 -18.96 -26.38
N ALA A 248 -21.83 -19.42 -27.35
CA ALA A 248 -20.62 -18.73 -27.79
C ALA A 248 -20.35 -18.88 -29.30
N GLN A 249 -19.63 -17.93 -29.90
CA GLN A 249 -19.27 -18.00 -31.31
C GLN A 249 -18.04 -18.89 -31.52
N PHE A 250 -18.12 -19.87 -32.43
CA PHE A 250 -16.98 -20.73 -32.80
C PHE A 250 -16.52 -20.44 -34.23
N ILE A 251 -15.20 -20.35 -34.40
CA ILE A 251 -14.51 -20.31 -35.69
C ILE A 251 -13.49 -21.43 -35.66
N THR A 252 -13.53 -22.34 -36.64
CA THR A 252 -12.57 -23.44 -36.72
C THR A 252 -11.99 -23.53 -38.13
N THR A 253 -10.70 -23.86 -38.22
CA THR A 253 -10.06 -24.32 -39.46
C THR A 253 -9.90 -25.84 -39.37
N THR A 254 -10.06 -26.54 -40.50
CA THR A 254 -9.96 -27.99 -40.56
C THR A 254 -9.75 -28.45 -42.00
N PHE A 255 -9.08 -29.59 -42.16
CA PHE A 255 -9.00 -30.34 -43.42
C PHE A 255 -9.80 -31.65 -43.34
N ARG A 256 -10.72 -31.77 -42.39
CA ARG A 256 -11.47 -33.01 -42.12
C ARG A 256 -12.98 -32.76 -42.18
N PRO A 257 -13.76 -33.72 -42.71
CA PRO A 257 -15.17 -33.48 -43.02
C PRO A 257 -16.08 -33.46 -41.78
N GLU A 258 -15.67 -34.04 -40.66
CA GLU A 258 -16.53 -34.21 -39.48
C GLU A 258 -16.88 -32.88 -38.81
N LEU A 259 -15.96 -31.90 -38.80
CA LEU A 259 -16.21 -30.57 -38.24
C LEU A 259 -17.12 -29.70 -39.14
N LEU A 260 -17.22 -30.02 -40.43
CA LEU A 260 -18.10 -29.32 -41.37
C LEU A 260 -19.58 -29.65 -41.17
N GLU A 261 -19.90 -30.78 -40.51
CA GLU A 261 -21.28 -31.30 -40.38
C GLU A 261 -22.23 -30.31 -39.71
N HIS A 262 -21.74 -29.60 -38.70
CA HIS A 262 -22.50 -28.70 -37.83
C HIS A 262 -22.26 -27.21 -38.09
N ALA A 263 -21.46 -26.86 -39.11
CA ALA A 263 -21.11 -25.47 -39.40
C ALA A 263 -22.24 -24.71 -40.10
N ASN A 264 -22.42 -23.43 -39.74
CA ASN A 264 -23.45 -22.57 -40.34
C ASN A 264 -22.97 -21.80 -41.58
N LYS A 265 -21.67 -21.46 -41.63
CA LYS A 265 -21.04 -20.71 -42.72
C LYS A 265 -19.67 -21.28 -43.02
N PHE A 266 -19.33 -21.31 -44.30
CA PHE A 266 -18.06 -21.86 -44.78
C PHE A 266 -17.27 -20.76 -45.48
N TYR A 267 -15.99 -20.66 -45.17
CA TYR A 267 -15.06 -19.71 -45.79
C TYR A 267 -13.89 -20.48 -46.40
N GLY A 268 -13.64 -20.25 -47.67
CA GLY A 268 -12.50 -20.81 -48.39
C GLY A 268 -11.42 -19.76 -48.58
N VAL A 269 -10.16 -20.13 -48.34
CA VAL A 269 -9.00 -19.28 -48.61
C VAL A 269 -8.35 -19.73 -49.92
N LYS A 270 -8.29 -18.84 -50.91
CA LYS A 270 -7.65 -19.10 -52.21
C LYS A 270 -6.41 -18.24 -52.36
N PHE A 271 -5.30 -18.86 -52.75
CA PHE A 271 -4.05 -18.16 -53.07
C PHE A 271 -3.87 -18.07 -54.59
N ARG A 272 -3.93 -16.86 -55.15
CA ARG A 272 -3.72 -16.61 -56.59
C ARG A 272 -2.89 -15.34 -56.78
N ASN A 273 -2.02 -15.32 -57.79
CA ASN A 273 -1.19 -14.16 -58.13
C ASN A 273 -0.38 -13.59 -56.94
N LYS A 274 0.10 -14.46 -56.03
CA LYS A 274 0.79 -14.09 -54.78
C LYS A 274 -0.05 -13.28 -53.78
N VAL A 275 -1.38 -13.35 -53.85
CA VAL A 275 -2.33 -12.71 -52.92
C VAL A 275 -3.32 -13.76 -52.40
N SER A 276 -3.65 -13.67 -51.10
CA SER A 276 -4.66 -14.51 -50.46
C SER A 276 -6.02 -13.81 -50.46
N HIS A 277 -7.05 -14.51 -50.93
CA HIS A 277 -8.44 -14.04 -50.92
C HIS A 277 -9.30 -14.98 -50.08
N VAL A 278 -10.20 -14.41 -49.27
CA VAL A 278 -11.17 -15.17 -48.48
C VAL A 278 -12.54 -14.98 -49.11
N GLU A 279 -13.19 -16.08 -49.47
CA GLU A 279 -14.52 -16.09 -50.10
C GLU A 279 -15.47 -16.97 -49.28
N CYS A 280 -16.75 -16.60 -49.22
CA CYS A 280 -17.78 -17.49 -48.68
C CYS A 280 -18.06 -18.57 -49.73
N VAL A 281 -17.96 -19.83 -49.32
CA VAL A 281 -18.22 -20.99 -50.19
C VAL A 281 -19.50 -21.70 -49.76
N SER A 282 -20.10 -22.45 -50.67
CA SER A 282 -21.25 -23.31 -50.34
C SER A 282 -20.84 -24.53 -49.52
N ARG A 283 -21.81 -25.21 -48.89
CA ARG A 283 -21.55 -26.45 -48.15
C ARG A 283 -20.95 -27.51 -49.06
N ASP A 284 -21.54 -27.72 -50.23
CA ASP A 284 -21.11 -28.77 -51.17
C ASP A 284 -19.66 -28.53 -51.65
N GLU A 285 -19.32 -27.29 -52.02
CA GLU A 285 -17.95 -26.92 -52.39
C GLU A 285 -16.94 -27.13 -51.24
N ALA A 286 -17.34 -26.91 -49.99
CA ALA A 286 -16.48 -27.14 -48.83
C ALA A 286 -16.26 -28.64 -48.56
N TYR A 287 -17.28 -29.47 -48.76
CA TYR A 287 -17.15 -30.93 -48.66
C TYR A 287 -16.30 -31.50 -49.78
N ASP A 288 -16.54 -31.08 -51.03
CA ASP A 288 -15.75 -31.50 -52.19
C ASP A 288 -14.27 -31.15 -52.01
N PHE A 289 -13.96 -29.95 -51.51
CA PHE A 289 -12.58 -29.54 -51.23
C PHE A 289 -11.87 -30.45 -50.23
N VAL A 290 -12.58 -30.94 -49.21
CA VAL A 290 -12.00 -31.82 -48.18
C VAL A 290 -11.91 -33.28 -48.65
N GLU A 291 -12.88 -33.76 -49.44
CA GLU A 291 -12.84 -35.12 -50.00
C GLU A 291 -11.80 -35.27 -51.13
N ASP A 292 -11.66 -34.28 -52.00
CA ASP A 292 -10.65 -34.27 -53.07
C ASP A 292 -9.21 -34.26 -52.51
N ASP A 293 -8.97 -33.53 -51.41
CA ASP A 293 -7.65 -33.50 -50.75
C ASP A 293 -7.30 -34.86 -50.11
N THR A 294 -8.31 -35.64 -49.70
CA THR A 294 -8.09 -37.03 -49.21
C THR A 294 -7.83 -38.06 -50.31
N THR A 295 -8.17 -37.74 -51.57
CA THR A 295 -7.98 -38.65 -52.72
C THR A 295 -6.78 -38.28 -53.60
N HIS A 296 -6.26 -37.06 -53.51
CA HIS A 296 -5.13 -36.56 -54.30
C HIS A 296 -3.89 -36.13 -53.49
N GLY A 297 -3.85 -36.41 -52.18
CA GLY A 297 -2.66 -36.29 -51.31
C GLY A 297 -1.77 -37.52 -51.29
#